data_AF-A0A644YNX9-F1
#
_entry.id   AF-A0A644YNX9-F1
#
_cell.length_a   1.000
_cell.length_b   1.000
_cell.length_c   1.000
_cell.angle_alpha   90.00
_cell.angle_beta   90.00
_cell.angle_gamma   90.00
#
_symmetry.space_group_name_H-M   'P 1'
#
loop_
_entity.id
_entity.type
_entity.pdbx_description
1 polymer ?
#
loop_
_entity_poly.entity_id
_entity_poly.type
_entity_poly.pdbx_seq_one_letter_code
_entity_poly.pdbx_strand_id
1 'polypeptide(L)' 'MIVQRMQHRAMTEDRKDDNDIAVIQQRIKTYHAQTEPLKEYYIKQGKYYKVNGASTIENNFSDICRLIDKLNNE' A
#
# COMPACT_ATOMS: atom_id res chain seq x y z
N MET A 1 -3.41 9.93 -7.08
CA MET A 1 -2.34 8.93 -7.28
C MET A 1 -1.33 8.95 -6.13
N ILE A 2 -0.57 7.86 -5.90
CA ILE A 2 0.35 7.69 -4.72
C ILE A 2 1.29 8.89 -4.51
N VAL A 3 1.86 9.45 -5.57
CA VAL A 3 2.76 10.62 -5.50
C VAL A 3 2.08 11.82 -4.85
N GLN A 4 0.82 12.12 -5.23
CA GLN A 4 0.05 13.22 -4.66
C GLN A 4 -0.24 13.00 -3.17
N ARG A 5 -0.48 11.75 -2.75
CA ARG A 5 -0.67 11.40 -1.33
C ARG A 5 0.61 11.62 -0.52
N MET A 6 1.77 11.31 -1.09
CA MET A 6 3.08 11.53 -0.44
C MET A 6 3.39 13.03 -0.32
N GLN A 7 3.15 13.80 -1.38
CA GLN A 7 3.34 15.25 -1.35
C GLN A 7 2.42 15.95 -0.34
N HIS A 8 1.15 15.54 -0.25
CA HIS A 8 0.23 16.05 0.77
C HIS A 8 0.75 15.76 2.18
N ARG A 9 1.29 14.55 2.40
CA ARG A 9 1.90 14.15 3.68
C ARG A 9 3.10 15.01 4.07
N ALA A 10 3.97 15.33 3.10
CA ALA A 10 5.13 16.20 3.34
C ALA A 10 4.72 17.57 3.87
N MET A 11 3.56 18.09 3.41
CA MET A 11 3.01 19.38 3.85
C MET A 11 2.38 19.31 5.24
N THR A 12 1.81 18.17 5.63
CA THR A 12 1.01 18.04 6.87
C THR A 12 1.75 17.39 8.03
N GLU A 13 2.81 16.61 7.79
CA GLU A 13 3.43 15.70 8.78
C GLU A 13 4.94 15.93 9.01
N ASP A 14 5.50 17.10 8.63
CA ASP A 14 6.94 17.45 8.73
C ASP A 14 7.90 16.38 8.15
N ARG A 15 7.46 15.70 7.09
CA ARG A 15 8.23 14.69 6.36
C ARG A 15 8.88 15.28 5.13
N LYS A 16 10.03 15.92 5.31
CA LYS A 16 10.75 16.62 4.23
C LYS A 16 11.23 15.69 3.11
N ASP A 17 11.44 14.41 3.39
CA ASP A 17 11.83 13.37 2.42
C ASP A 17 10.71 13.03 1.41
N ASP A 18 9.45 13.30 1.73
CA ASP A 18 8.30 13.08 0.85
C ASP A 18 8.06 14.25 -0.14
N ASN A 19 8.94 15.27 -0.19
CA ASN A 19 8.90 16.36 -1.18
C ASN A 19 9.77 16.11 -2.42
N ASP A 20 10.79 15.26 -2.33
CA ASP A 20 11.71 15.04 -3.44
C ASP A 20 11.15 13.96 -4.39
N ILE A 21 10.81 14.39 -5.60
CA ILE A 21 10.29 13.52 -6.66
C ILE A 21 11.28 12.40 -6.99
N ALA A 22 12.60 12.66 -6.96
CA ALA A 22 13.61 11.65 -7.22
C ALA A 22 13.62 10.57 -6.14
N VAL A 23 13.45 10.96 -4.86
CA VAL A 23 13.31 10.03 -3.73
C VAL A 23 12.05 9.18 -3.88
N ILE A 24 10.91 9.79 -4.23
CA ILE A 24 9.64 9.08 -4.46
C ILE A 24 9.81 8.05 -5.60
N GLN A 25 10.39 8.46 -6.73
CA GLN A 25 10.62 7.57 -7.87
C GLN A 25 11.55 6.41 -7.50
N GLN A 26 12.62 6.69 -6.75
CA GLN A 26 13.55 5.64 -6.29
C GLN A 26 12.84 4.64 -5.35
N ARG A 27 11.96 5.11 -4.46
CA ARG A 27 11.15 4.22 -3.60
C ARG A 27 10.21 3.34 -4.40
N ILE A 28 9.53 3.88 -5.42
CA ILE A 28 8.66 3.10 -6.30
C ILE A 28 9.48 2.05 -7.06
N LYS A 29 10.65 2.42 -7.59
CA LYS A 29 11.55 1.48 -8.28
C LYS A 29 12.01 0.35 -7.36
N THR A 30 12.41 0.68 -6.13
CA THR A 30 12.80 -0.31 -5.12
C THR A 30 11.66 -1.26 -4.78
N TYR A 31 10.43 -0.75 -4.62
CA TYR A 31 9.25 -1.58 -4.39
C TYR A 31 9.05 -2.61 -5.51
N HIS A 32 9.06 -2.19 -6.78
CA HIS A 32 8.90 -3.11 -7.91
C HIS A 32 10.05 -4.12 -8.03
N ALA A 33 11.28 -3.70 -7.73
CA ALA A 33 12.44 -4.58 -7.85
C ALA A 33 12.55 -5.61 -6.70
N GLN A 34 12.12 -5.27 -5.49
CA GLN A 34 12.43 -6.05 -4.29
C GLN A 34 11.17 -6.53 -3.54
N THR A 35 10.14 -5.70 -3.44
CA THR A 35 8.95 -6.00 -2.63
C THR A 35 7.86 -6.69 -3.44
N GLU A 36 7.60 -6.24 -4.68
CA GLU A 36 6.56 -6.82 -5.54
C GLU A 36 6.79 -8.31 -5.83
N PRO A 37 8.02 -8.83 -6.07
CA PRO A 37 8.24 -10.26 -6.26
C PRO A 37 7.80 -11.13 -5.06
N LEU A 38 7.82 -10.57 -3.84
CA LEU A 38 7.35 -11.28 -2.64
C LEU A 38 5.84 -11.55 -2.67
N LYS A 39 5.07 -10.80 -3.47
CA LYS A 39 3.64 -11.05 -3.65
C LYS A 39 3.39 -12.47 -4.16
N GLU A 40 4.11 -12.88 -5.20
CA GLU A 40 3.99 -14.23 -5.77
C GLU A 40 4.38 -15.31 -4.76
N TYR A 41 5.42 -15.04 -3.95
CA TYR A 41 5.83 -15.93 -2.88
C TYR A 41 4.72 -16.17 -1.84
N TYR A 42 4.01 -15.11 -1.40
CA TYR A 42 2.90 -15.25 -0.45
C TYR A 42 1.60 -15.75 -1.08
N ILE A 43 1.36 -15.51 -2.37
CA ILE A 43 0.24 -16.10 -3.13
C ILE A 43 0.35 -17.62 -3.09
N LYS A 44 1.53 -18.17 -3.40
CA LYS A 44 1.78 -19.63 -3.38
C LYS A 44 1.57 -20.27 -2.01
N GLN A 45 1.68 -19.49 -0.92
CA GLN A 45 1.43 -19.97 0.45
C GLN A 45 -0.03 -19.82 0.88
N GLY A 46 -0.91 -19.26 0.04
CA GLY A 46 -2.29 -18.91 0.44
C GLY A 46 -2.35 -17.80 1.49
N LYS A 47 -1.29 -16.99 1.63
CA LYS A 47 -1.18 -15.93 2.66
C LYS A 47 -1.38 -14.52 2.10
N TYR A 48 -1.69 -14.40 0.81
CA TYR A 48 -1.91 -13.11 0.16
C TYR A 48 -3.40 -12.87 -0.09
N TYR A 49 -3.88 -11.71 0.37
CA TYR A 49 -5.24 -11.25 0.17
C TYR A 49 -5.25 -9.82 -0.38
N LYS A 50 -5.95 -9.59 -1.50
CA LYS A 50 -5.94 -8.32 -2.23
C LYS A 50 -7.08 -7.40 -1.76
N VAL A 51 -6.76 -6.13 -1.53
CA VAL A 51 -7.74 -5.04 -1.30
C VAL A 51 -7.50 -3.91 -2.29
N ASN A 52 -8.56 -3.24 -2.76
CA ASN A 52 -8.45 -2.12 -3.70
C ASN A 52 -8.18 -0.78 -2.99
N GLY A 53 -6.92 -0.38 -2.83
CA GLY A 53 -6.56 0.87 -2.15
C GLY A 53 -6.88 2.19 -2.87
N ALA A 54 -7.49 2.14 -4.07
CA ALA A 54 -7.90 3.32 -4.83
C ALA A 54 -9.34 3.81 -4.48
N SER A 55 -10.04 3.14 -3.57
CA SER A 55 -11.36 3.54 -3.08
C SER A 55 -11.28 4.59 -1.96
N THR A 56 -12.43 5.01 -1.43
CA THR A 56 -12.53 5.89 -0.25
C THR A 56 -11.95 5.22 0.99
N ILE A 57 -11.62 6.00 2.02
CA ILE A 57 -11.08 5.48 3.27
C ILE A 57 -12.07 4.49 3.91
N GLU A 58 -13.36 4.83 3.90
CA GLU A 58 -14.44 4.04 4.48
C GLU A 58 -14.60 2.70 3.77
N ASN A 59 -14.54 2.69 2.43
CA ASN A 59 -14.62 1.47 1.64
C ASN A 59 -13.39 0.58 1.87
N ASN A 60 -12.19 1.17 1.85
CA ASN A 60 -10.95 0.43 2.12
C ASN A 60 -10.98 -0.22 3.51
N PHE A 61 -11.43 0.52 4.53
CA PHE A 61 -11.55 0.02 5.89
C PHE A 61 -12.58 -1.12 5.98
N SER A 62 -13.76 -0.93 5.38
CA SER A 62 -14.80 -1.96 5.35
C SER A 62 -14.32 -3.25 4.66
N ASP A 63 -13.60 -3.14 3.54
CA ASP A 63 -13.06 -4.30 2.83
C ASP A 63 -12.00 -5.05 3.65
N ILE A 64 -11.15 -4.33 4.40
CA ILE A 64 -10.18 -4.92 5.31
C ILE A 64 -10.88 -5.66 6.45
N CYS A 65 -11.91 -5.05 7.08
CA CYS A 65 -12.69 -5.69 8.13
C CYS A 65 -13.34 -6.99 7.64
N ARG A 66 -14.06 -6.94 6.50
CA ARG A 66 -14.70 -8.13 5.91
C ARG A 66 -13.69 -9.24 5.64
N LEU A 67 -12.50 -8.90 5.16
CA LEU A 67 -11.44 -9.87 4.90
C LEU A 67 -10.95 -10.51 6.19
N ILE A 68 -10.69 -9.74 7.24
CA ILE A 68 -10.25 -10.25 8.54
C ILE A 68 -11.34 -11.12 9.17
N ASP A 69 -12.60 -10.68 9.15
CA ASP A 69 -13.72 -11.44 9.69
C ASP A 69 -13.89 -12.78 8.96
N LYS A 70 -13.74 -12.80 7.63
CA LYS A 70 -13.76 -14.03 6.85
C LYS A 70 -12.66 -15.00 7.33
N LEU A 71 -11.44 -14.52 7.53
CA LEU A 71 -10.30 -15.36 7.93
C LEU A 71 -10.38 -15.86 9.38
N ASN A 72 -11.08 -15.15 10.26
CA ASN A 72 -11.29 -15.58 11.64
C ASN A 72 -12.45 -16.56 11.80
N ASN A 73 -13.34 -16.65 10.79
CA ASN A 73 -14.51 -17.54 10.78
C ASN A 73 -14.29 -18.80 9.92
N GLU A 74 -13.09 -19.00 9.38
CA GLU A 74 -12.61 -20.22 8.71
C GLU A 74 -11.81 -21.10 9.69
#